data_AF-A0A962T158-F1
#
_entry.id   AF-A0A962T158-F1
#
_cell.length_a   1.000
_cell.length_b   1.000
_cell.length_c   1.000
_cell.angle_alpha   90.00
_cell.angle_beta   90.00
_cell.angle_gamma   90.00
#
_symmetry.space_group_name_H-M   'P 1'
#
loop_
_entity.id
_entity.type
_entity.pdbx_description
1 polymer ?
#
loop_
_entity_poly.entity_id
_entity_poly.type
_entity_poly.pdbx_seq_one_letter_code
_entity_poly.pdbx_strand_id
1 'polypeptide(L)'
;MNHRILFFMMIVGSLTLNGIVHAQEVYKWTDASGQVHYSQKKPEEVDRVQTLDIPLPPPVDSSSADVDAEVARLNALSEQMAREREEAEKARQEQTIRDLEEKNKVLENALLKQQLEQQPPNDDSDRSMTGYPPVYPYPLPYPPAYPPAYPPAYPRS
;
A
#
# COMPACT_ATOMS: atom_id res chain seq x y z
N MET A 1 37.15 -44.70 -33.90
CA MET A 1 36.05 -44.40 -32.94
C MET A 1 36.32 -45.27 -31.72
N ASN A 2 36.70 -44.78 -30.53
CA ASN A 2 36.20 -43.61 -29.83
C ASN A 2 37.32 -42.68 -29.32
N HIS A 3 37.99 -41.99 -30.25
CA HIS A 3 38.71 -40.73 -30.00
C HIS A 3 37.74 -39.55 -29.75
N ARG A 4 36.45 -39.83 -29.55
CA ARG A 4 35.35 -38.86 -29.46
C ARG A 4 35.23 -38.21 -28.08
N ILE A 5 35.83 -38.81 -27.05
CA ILE A 5 35.69 -38.33 -25.67
C ILE A 5 36.91 -37.50 -25.24
N LEU A 6 38.11 -37.81 -25.76
CA LEU A 6 39.32 -37.04 -25.46
C LEU A 6 39.48 -35.77 -26.31
N PHE A 7 38.89 -35.74 -27.51
CA PHE A 7 38.83 -34.51 -28.31
C PHE A 7 37.80 -33.50 -27.77
N PHE A 8 36.85 -33.96 -26.96
CA PHE A 8 35.82 -33.10 -26.38
C PHE A 8 36.33 -32.29 -25.18
N MET A 9 37.43 -32.73 -24.56
CA MET A 9 38.02 -32.06 -23.39
C MET A 9 39.22 -31.16 -23.74
N MET A 10 39.65 -31.14 -25.00
CA MET A 10 40.73 -30.28 -25.54
C MET A 10 40.21 -29.33 -26.64
N ILE A 11 38.95 -28.89 -26.55
CA ILE A 11 38.45 -27.65 -27.17
C ILE A 11 37.95 -26.76 -26.03
N VAL A 12 38.70 -26.75 -24.93
CA VAL A 12 38.50 -25.91 -23.74
C VAL A 12 39.56 -24.80 -23.69
N GLY A 13 40.47 -24.74 -24.67
CA GLY A 13 41.46 -23.67 -24.78
C GLY A 13 41.58 -23.23 -26.23
N SER A 14 41.46 -21.92 -26.45
CA SER A 14 41.65 -21.23 -27.75
C SER A 14 40.38 -21.02 -28.57
N LEU A 15 39.49 -20.16 -28.08
CA LEU A 15 39.18 -18.99 -28.90
C LEU A 15 38.87 -17.82 -27.98
N THR A 16 39.89 -16.99 -27.82
CA THR A 16 39.80 -15.65 -27.28
C THR A 16 38.66 -14.92 -27.98
N LEU A 17 37.55 -14.69 -27.28
CA LEU A 17 36.70 -13.55 -27.59
C LEU A 17 37.56 -12.33 -27.28
N ASN A 18 38.33 -11.91 -28.29
CA ASN A 18 38.84 -10.56 -28.39
C ASN A 18 37.59 -9.69 -28.26
N GLY A 19 37.42 -9.07 -27.09
CA GLY A 19 36.45 -8.02 -26.89
C GLY A 19 36.75 -7.00 -27.96
N ILE A 20 35.87 -6.90 -28.97
CA ILE A 20 35.90 -5.79 -29.88
C ILE A 20 35.45 -4.61 -29.03
N VAL A 21 36.42 -3.96 -28.39
CA VAL A 21 36.31 -2.59 -27.91
C VAL A 21 36.15 -1.77 -29.18
N HIS A 22 34.94 -1.74 -29.72
CA HIS A 22 34.57 -0.73 -30.69
C HIS A 22 34.49 0.56 -29.89
N ALA A 23 35.51 1.40 -30.01
CA ALA A 23 35.39 2.82 -29.69
C ALA A 23 34.10 3.31 -30.38
N GLN A 24 33.15 3.82 -29.60
CA GLN A 24 31.88 4.28 -30.15
C GLN A 24 32.15 5.62 -30.84
N GLU A 25 32.54 5.56 -32.11
CA GLU A 25 32.80 6.73 -32.95
C GLU A 25 31.49 7.50 -33.13
N VAL A 26 31.33 8.60 -32.40
CA VAL A 26 30.20 9.50 -32.57
C VAL A 26 30.65 10.63 -33.48
N TYR A 27 29.95 10.80 -34.59
CA TYR A 27 30.23 11.82 -35.57
C TYR A 27 29.43 13.08 -35.23
N LYS A 28 30.13 14.21 -35.11
CA LYS A 28 29.52 15.53 -34.97
C LYS A 28 29.58 16.25 -36.31
N TRP A 29 28.44 16.74 -36.78
CA TRP A 29 28.38 17.65 -37.94
C TRP A 29 27.40 18.79 -37.69
N THR A 30 27.55 19.85 -38.49
CA THR A 30 26.66 21.02 -38.47
C THR A 30 25.90 21.03 -39.78
N ASP A 31 24.58 21.08 -39.72
CA ASP A 31 23.74 21.15 -40.92
C ASP A 31 23.73 22.56 -41.55
N ALA A 32 23.12 22.70 -42.72
CA ALA A 32 23.03 23.97 -43.44
C ALA A 32 22.23 25.06 -42.69
N SER A 33 21.47 24.68 -41.66
CA SER A 33 20.74 25.60 -40.78
C SER A 33 21.54 26.02 -39.53
N GLY A 34 22.76 25.51 -39.36
CA GLY A 34 23.63 25.80 -38.23
C GLY A 34 23.37 24.94 -37.00
N GLN A 35 22.55 23.89 -37.08
CA GLN A 35 22.27 22.99 -35.96
C GLN A 35 23.31 21.87 -35.89
N VAL A 36 23.75 21.55 -34.68
CA VAL A 36 24.76 20.53 -34.40
C VAL A 36 24.08 19.19 -34.14
N HIS A 37 24.42 18.18 -34.95
CA HIS A 37 23.90 16.82 -34.86
C HIS A 37 25.00 15.82 -34.45
N TYR A 38 24.59 14.79 -33.71
CA TYR A 38 25.45 13.69 -33.24
C TYR A 38 24.84 12.35 -33.68
N SER A 39 25.58 11.51 -34.39
CA SER A 39 25.12 10.15 -34.77
C SER A 39 26.24 9.13 -34.78
N GLN A 40 25.85 7.87 -34.62
CA GLN A 40 26.70 6.68 -34.71
C GLN A 40 26.89 6.20 -36.16
N LYS A 41 26.16 6.78 -37.13
CA LYS A 41 26.25 6.46 -38.56
C LYS A 41 26.73 7.69 -39.34
N LYS A 42 27.84 7.56 -40.09
CA LYS A 42 28.37 8.61 -40.96
C LYS A 42 27.32 9.01 -42.00
N PRO A 43 26.88 10.29 -42.05
CA PRO A 43 26.02 10.75 -43.13
C PRO A 43 26.83 10.84 -44.43
N GLU A 44 26.30 10.32 -45.54
CA GLU A 44 27.00 10.31 -46.84
C GLU A 44 27.12 11.71 -47.48
N GLU A 45 26.41 12.71 -46.96
CA GLU A 45 26.12 13.97 -47.64
C GLU A 45 26.66 15.22 -46.91
N VAL A 46 27.79 15.11 -46.21
CA VAL A 46 28.41 16.28 -45.53
C VAL A 46 29.94 16.31 -45.67
N ASP A 47 30.46 17.42 -46.19
CA ASP A 47 31.88 17.65 -46.46
C ASP A 47 32.77 17.81 -45.20
N ARG A 48 32.18 17.99 -44.02
CA ARG A 48 32.93 18.18 -42.77
C ARG A 48 32.35 17.34 -41.65
N VAL A 49 32.98 16.18 -41.45
CA VAL A 49 32.69 15.25 -40.35
C VAL A 49 33.85 15.30 -39.38
N GLN A 50 33.58 15.60 -38.10
CA GLN A 50 34.58 15.48 -37.03
C GLN A 50 34.24 14.25 -36.19
N THR A 51 35.12 13.24 -36.24
CA THR A 51 35.03 12.05 -35.39
C THR A 51 35.37 12.44 -33.96
N LEU A 52 34.44 12.22 -33.04
CA LEU A 52 34.69 12.39 -31.61
C LEU A 52 34.92 11.00 -31.01
N ASP A 53 36.14 10.78 -30.50
CA ASP A 53 36.44 9.62 -29.68
C ASP A 53 35.96 9.89 -28.25
N ILE A 54 34.96 9.14 -27.81
CA ILE A 54 34.41 9.27 -26.47
C ILE A 54 35.06 8.20 -25.59
N PRO A 55 35.94 8.57 -24.65
CA PRO A 55 36.54 7.61 -23.74
C PRO A 55 35.45 7.00 -22.85
N LEU A 56 35.50 5.67 -22.67
CA LEU A 56 34.59 4.98 -21.76
C LEU A 56 34.78 5.52 -20.33
N PRO A 57 33.69 5.76 -19.58
CA PRO A 57 33.80 6.11 -18.18
C PRO A 57 34.53 4.99 -17.42
N PRO A 58 35.36 5.33 -16.42
CA PRO A 58 36.05 4.32 -15.63
C PRO A 58 35.02 3.41 -14.94
N PRO A 59 35.31 2.10 -14.80
CA PRO A 59 34.44 1.21 -14.05
C PRO A 59 34.28 1.73 -12.62
N VAL A 60 33.04 1.88 -12.18
CA VAL A 60 32.72 2.31 -10.82
C VAL A 60 32.92 1.10 -9.91
N ASP A 61 34.02 1.06 -9.16
CA ASP A 61 34.28 0.01 -8.16
C ASP A 61 33.34 0.23 -6.96
N SER A 62 32.10 -0.22 -7.09
CA SER A 62 31.14 -0.25 -5.99
C SER A 62 31.43 -1.51 -5.17
N SER A 63 32.01 -1.35 -3.97
CA SER A 63 32.20 -2.49 -3.06
C SER A 63 30.84 -3.02 -2.60
N SER A 64 30.69 -4.34 -2.43
CA SER A 64 29.44 -4.92 -1.93
C SER A 64 29.00 -4.32 -0.58
N ALA A 65 29.97 -3.92 0.25
CA ALA A 65 29.72 -3.26 1.53
C ALA A 65 29.06 -1.87 1.38
N ASP A 66 29.38 -1.13 0.32
CA ASP A 66 28.75 0.18 0.05
C ASP A 66 27.32 0.02 -0.44
N VAL A 67 27.05 -1.04 -1.22
CA VAL A 67 25.69 -1.38 -1.67
C VAL A 67 24.82 -1.81 -0.49
N ASP A 68 25.34 -2.65 0.41
CA ASP A 68 24.61 -3.10 1.60
C ASP A 68 24.29 -1.92 2.54
N ALA A 69 25.23 -0.99 2.71
CA ALA A 69 25.02 0.23 3.51
C ALA A 69 23.94 1.14 2.93
N GLU A 70 23.91 1.31 1.60
CA GLU A 70 22.88 2.13 0.95
C GLU A 70 21.50 1.48 1.01
N VAL A 71 21.42 0.15 0.83
CA VAL A 71 20.17 -0.61 1.00
C VAL A 71 19.64 -0.50 2.43
N ALA A 72 20.51 -0.60 3.44
CA ALA A 72 20.12 -0.43 4.83
C ALA A 72 19.54 0.98 5.10
N ARG A 73 20.15 2.02 4.51
CA ARG A 73 19.66 3.40 4.64
C ARG A 73 18.30 3.59 3.97
N LEU A 74 18.11 3.05 2.77
CA LEU A 74 16.84 3.10 2.05
C LEU A 74 15.72 2.38 2.81
N ASN A 75 16.03 1.19 3.37
CA ASN A 75 15.09 0.44 4.19
C ASN A 75 14.71 1.20 5.47
N ALA A 76 15.69 1.78 6.18
CA ALA A 76 15.43 2.57 7.37
C ALA A 76 14.51 3.78 7.09
N LEU A 77 14.73 4.47 5.96
CA LEU A 77 13.87 5.57 5.52
C LEU A 77 12.46 5.09 5.16
N SER A 78 12.35 3.96 4.45
CA SER A 78 11.07 3.34 4.09
C SER A 78 10.26 2.97 5.34
N GLU A 79 10.90 2.35 6.33
CA GLU A 79 10.25 2.01 7.59
C GLU A 79 9.78 3.25 8.35
N GLN A 80 10.57 4.33 8.36
CA GLN A 80 10.17 5.58 9.00
C GLN A 80 8.90 6.15 8.34
N MET A 81 8.85 6.20 7.01
CA MET A 81 7.67 6.65 6.28
C MET A 81 6.45 5.74 6.49
N ALA A 82 6.67 4.42 6.59
CA ALA A 82 5.60 3.47 6.87
C ALA A 82 4.97 3.72 8.24
N ARG A 83 5.80 3.89 9.27
CA ARG A 83 5.35 4.23 10.63
C ARG A 83 4.55 5.53 10.67
N GLU A 84 5.06 6.57 10.02
CA GLU A 84 4.38 7.87 9.96
C GLU A 84 3.00 7.76 9.28
N ARG A 85 2.89 6.98 8.20
CA ARG A 85 1.60 6.73 7.53
C ARG A 85 0.63 5.98 8.41
N GLU A 86 1.10 4.93 9.11
CA GLU A 86 0.26 4.18 10.04
C GLU A 86 -0.26 5.06 11.19
N GLU A 87 0.59 5.92 11.73
CA GLU A 87 0.21 6.88 12.77
C GLU A 87 -0.80 7.91 12.25
N ALA A 88 -0.57 8.46 11.07
CA ALA A 88 -1.48 9.41 10.44
C ALA A 88 -2.84 8.77 10.12
N GLU A 89 -2.85 7.51 9.66
CA GLU A 89 -4.08 6.78 9.40
C GLU A 89 -4.84 6.49 10.69
N LYS A 90 -4.16 6.02 11.74
CA LYS A 90 -4.77 5.84 13.07
C LYS A 90 -5.36 7.14 13.59
N ALA A 91 -4.65 8.26 13.46
CA ALA A 91 -5.15 9.57 13.88
C ALA A 91 -6.44 9.97 13.12
N ARG A 92 -6.51 9.70 11.81
CA ARG A 92 -7.72 9.94 11.00
C ARG A 92 -8.88 9.04 11.41
N GLN A 93 -8.61 7.76 11.65
CA GLN A 93 -9.62 6.82 12.12
C GLN A 93 -10.17 7.26 13.48
N GLU A 94 -9.29 7.63 14.41
CA GLU A 94 -9.69 8.09 15.73
C GLU A 94 -10.47 9.42 15.68
N GLN A 95 -10.07 10.35 14.80
CA GLN A 95 -10.87 11.56 14.54
C GLN A 95 -12.26 11.22 14.02
N THR A 96 -12.36 10.27 13.10
CA THR A 96 -13.65 9.82 12.54
C THR A 96 -14.52 9.19 13.63
N ILE A 97 -13.95 8.36 14.50
CA ILE A 97 -14.66 7.75 15.62
C ILE A 97 -15.17 8.82 16.58
N ARG A 98 -14.32 9.78 16.97
CA ARG A 98 -14.72 10.88 17.87
C ARG A 98 -15.85 11.72 17.29
N ASP A 99 -15.79 12.07 16.02
CA ASP A 99 -16.85 12.81 15.33
C ASP A 99 -18.17 12.02 15.29
N LEU A 100 -18.11 10.71 15.03
CA LEU A 100 -19.29 9.85 15.07
C LEU A 100 -19.87 9.73 16.48
N GLU A 101 -19.04 9.61 17.51
CA GLU A 101 -19.47 9.58 18.91
C GLU A 101 -20.17 10.89 19.31
N GLU A 102 -19.60 12.04 18.92
CA GLU A 102 -20.20 13.34 19.19
C GLU A 102 -21.56 13.49 18.50
N LYS A 103 -21.65 13.12 17.22
CA LYS A 103 -22.91 13.12 16.48
C LYS A 103 -23.96 12.20 17.12
N ASN A 104 -23.56 11.00 17.53
CA ASN A 104 -24.46 10.08 18.23
C ASN A 104 -24.99 10.69 19.53
N LYS A 105 -24.13 11.31 20.33
CA LYS A 105 -24.53 11.97 21.58
C LYS A 105 -25.49 13.14 21.35
N VAL A 106 -25.24 13.94 20.32
CA VAL A 106 -26.13 15.05 19.94
C VAL A 106 -27.50 14.52 19.51
N LEU A 107 -27.53 13.47 18.69
CA LEU A 107 -28.77 12.83 18.25
C LEU A 107 -29.55 12.23 19.43
N GLU A 108 -28.88 11.55 20.34
CA GLU A 108 -29.49 11.01 21.56
C GLU A 108 -30.09 12.12 22.42
N ASN A 109 -29.35 13.21 22.63
CA ASN A 109 -29.85 14.34 23.40
C ASN A 109 -31.06 15.01 22.73
N ALA A 110 -31.04 15.16 21.41
CA ALA A 110 -32.16 15.70 20.64
C ALA A 110 -33.40 14.79 20.75
N LEU A 111 -33.21 13.46 20.65
CA LEU A 111 -34.29 12.49 20.81
C LEU A 111 -34.87 12.52 22.22
N LEU A 112 -34.04 12.60 23.25
CA LEU A 112 -34.48 12.70 24.64
C LEU A 112 -35.30 13.97 24.86
N LYS A 113 -34.82 15.11 24.34
CA LYS A 113 -35.56 16.38 24.40
C LYS A 113 -36.92 16.27 23.73
N GLN A 114 -36.98 15.65 22.54
CA GLN A 114 -38.23 15.42 21.84
C GLN A 114 -39.18 14.56 22.69
N GLN A 115 -38.70 13.49 23.33
CA GLN A 115 -39.53 12.66 24.21
C GLN A 115 -40.07 13.46 25.41
N LEU A 116 -39.26 14.32 26.02
CA LEU A 116 -39.69 15.18 27.13
C LEU A 116 -40.74 16.20 26.68
N GLU A 117 -40.61 16.77 25.48
CA GLU A 117 -41.62 17.67 24.90
C GLU A 117 -42.93 16.95 24.54
N GLN A 118 -42.88 15.65 24.21
CA GLN A 118 -44.07 14.84 23.99
C GLN A 118 -44.72 14.32 25.28
N GLN A 119 -44.05 14.44 26.43
CA GLN A 119 -44.69 14.18 27.71
C GLN A 119 -45.64 15.35 28.00
N PRO A 120 -46.96 15.09 28.19
CA PRO A 120 -47.86 16.14 28.62
C PRO A 120 -47.33 16.72 29.95
N PRO A 121 -47.50 18.03 30.19
CA PRO A 121 -47.16 18.61 31.49
C PRO A 121 -47.84 17.76 32.56
N ASN A 122 -47.07 17.37 33.59
CA ASN A 122 -47.61 16.71 34.76
C ASN A 122 -48.58 17.71 35.42
N ASP A 123 -49.84 17.65 34.99
CA ASP A 123 -50.90 18.47 35.52
C ASP A 123 -51.29 17.85 36.86
N ASP A 124 -50.56 18.25 37.91
CA ASP A 124 -50.85 17.89 39.30
C ASP A 124 -52.24 18.42 39.76
N SER A 125 -53.00 19.09 38.88
CA SER A 125 -54.37 19.55 39.12
C SER A 125 -55.48 18.49 38.98
N ASP A 126 -55.21 17.28 38.47
CA ASP A 126 -56.25 16.24 38.36
C ASP A 126 -56.09 15.09 39.38
N ARG A 127 -55.46 15.39 40.52
CA ARG A 127 -55.31 14.46 41.65
C ARG A 127 -56.47 14.51 42.65
N SER A 128 -57.64 14.97 42.23
CA SER A 128 -58.88 14.75 42.97
C SER A 128 -59.85 13.93 42.15
N MET A 129 -60.19 12.75 42.69
CA MET A 129 -61.39 11.98 42.39
C MET A 129 -61.33 11.02 41.20
N THR A 130 -60.80 9.81 41.43
CA THR A 130 -61.53 8.56 41.11
C THR A 130 -60.81 7.35 41.69
N GLY A 131 -61.59 6.46 42.31
CA GLY A 131 -61.12 5.40 43.20
C GLY A 131 -60.20 4.38 42.55
N TYR A 132 -59.37 3.76 43.38
CA TYR A 132 -58.66 2.52 43.09
C TYR A 132 -59.55 1.54 42.32
N PRO A 133 -59.16 1.05 41.12
CA PRO A 133 -59.82 -0.12 40.57
C PRO A 133 -59.52 -1.33 41.46
N PRO A 134 -60.49 -2.23 41.69
CA PRO A 134 -60.24 -3.44 42.49
C PRO A 134 -59.13 -4.27 41.85
N VAL A 135 -58.19 -4.73 42.70
CA VAL A 135 -57.11 -5.63 42.33
C VAL A 135 -57.70 -7.00 42.00
N TYR A 136 -57.83 -7.32 40.71
CA TYR A 136 -58.10 -8.69 40.29
C TYR A 136 -56.79 -9.46 40.22
N PRO A 137 -56.64 -10.60 40.92
CA PRO A 137 -55.49 -11.47 40.74
C PRO A 137 -55.57 -12.11 39.35
N TYR A 138 -54.65 -11.72 38.45
CA TYR A 138 -54.43 -12.41 37.19
C TYR A 138 -53.90 -13.83 37.47
N PRO A 139 -54.43 -14.90 36.85
CA PRO A 139 -53.79 -16.20 36.89
C PRO A 139 -52.46 -16.12 36.14
N LEU A 140 -51.41 -16.65 36.77
CA LEU A 140 -50.06 -16.75 36.22
C LEU A 140 -50.09 -17.39 34.82
N PRO A 141 -49.46 -16.80 33.79
CA PRO A 141 -49.21 -17.52 32.56
C PRO A 141 -48.24 -18.67 32.86
N TYR A 142 -48.61 -19.89 32.46
CA TYR A 142 -47.71 -21.04 32.49
C TYR A 142 -46.39 -20.69 31.77
N PRO A 143 -45.23 -21.15 32.28
CA PRO A 143 -43.97 -20.94 31.57
C PRO A 143 -43.98 -21.74 30.26
N PRO A 144 -43.39 -21.21 29.16
CA PRO A 144 -43.22 -21.98 27.94
C PRO A 144 -42.29 -23.17 28.21
N ALA A 145 -42.65 -24.34 27.66
CA ALA A 145 -41.79 -25.52 27.68
C ALA A 145 -40.44 -25.19 27.05
N TYR A 146 -39.35 -25.47 27.77
CA TYR A 146 -37.98 -25.37 27.24
C TYR A 146 -37.85 -26.20 25.95
N PRO A 147 -37.21 -25.71 24.87
CA PRO A 147 -36.81 -26.58 23.78
C PRO A 147 -35.66 -27.51 24.24
N PRO A 148 -35.58 -28.74 23.72
CA PRO A 148 -34.51 -29.67 24.09
C PRO A 148 -33.14 -29.12 23.67
N ALA A 149 -32.17 -29.27 24.58
CA ALA A 149 -30.77 -28.91 24.37
C ALA A 149 -30.19 -29.64 23.15
N TYR A 150 -29.71 -28.89 22.15
CA TYR A 150 -28.84 -29.46 21.12
C TYR A 150 -27.48 -29.81 21.74
N PRO A 151 -26.92 -31.00 21.49
CA PRO A 151 -25.57 -31.33 21.94
C PRO A 151 -24.51 -30.62 21.08
N PRO A 152 -23.32 -30.32 21.62
CA PRO A 152 -22.24 -29.69 20.86
C PRO A 152 -21.67 -30.68 19.83
N ALA A 153 -21.69 -30.28 18.55
CA ALA A 153 -20.87 -30.91 17.53
C ALA A 153 -19.42 -30.43 17.70
N TYR A 154 -18.55 -31.31 18.21
CA TYR A 154 -17.11 -31.10 18.14
C TYR A 154 -16.61 -31.38 16.72
N PRO A 155 -15.75 -30.52 16.14
CA PRO A 155 -14.99 -30.92 14.95
C PRO A 155 -13.95 -31.97 15.35
N ARG A 156 -13.99 -33.13 14.67
CA ARG A 156 -12.85 -34.06 14.62
C ARG A 156 -11.78 -33.49 13.69
N SER A 157 -10.54 -33.74 14.09
CA SER A 157 -9.26 -33.59 13.37
C SER A 157 -9.30 -33.76 11.86
#